data_AF-A0A7K0WQZ6-F1
#
_entry.id   AF-A0A7K0WQZ6-F1
#
_cell.length_a   1.000
_cell.length_b   1.000
_cell.length_c   1.000
_cell.angle_alpha   90.00
_cell.angle_beta   90.00
_cell.angle_gamma   90.00
#
_symmetry.space_group_name_H-M   'P 1'
#
loop_
_entity.id
_entity.type
_entity.pdbx_description
1 polymer ?
#
loop_
_entity_poly.entity_id
_entity_poly.type
_entity_poly.pdbx_seq_one_letter_code
_entity_poly.pdbx_strand_id
1 'polypeptide(L)'
;MSVVNKLKGKVENLKPRVSECAIVVRPLPLIADEIISAGDDFYFKIVFDPTDRHLVALEPARRLELMKGPFARGALVILAIHKPTDTAIGKMWLVSESPVAGDGKRGLLPIQLAKDEIFLFDLWVHKDFRRNAVGITMAYEMGAAVDQFFPEARWVYGYAHVDNEASMQLMSLVYGMWTVQTMKEYEIGDYHVGMVPNSDSPKFGPFSKRGRHSGDGFQMPGRPRSGDTARDYHHREGFARRTVNDAVISDDWMWPGPEWFDTEHPKGSDGKPATPETLPRSM
;
A
#
# COMPACT_ATOMS: atom_id res chain seq x y z
N MET A 1 8.53 -16.80 -31.96
CA MET A 1 8.63 -17.52 -30.65
C MET A 1 7.86 -18.83 -30.72
N SER A 2 8.51 -19.97 -30.43
CA SER A 2 7.92 -21.32 -30.47
C SER A 2 6.91 -21.58 -29.33
N VAL A 3 5.89 -22.39 -29.59
CA VAL A 3 4.88 -22.86 -28.62
C VAL A 3 5.52 -23.54 -27.40
N VAL A 4 6.63 -24.25 -27.61
CA VAL A 4 7.40 -24.91 -26.55
C VAL A 4 8.01 -23.89 -25.59
N ASN A 5 8.48 -22.74 -26.09
CA ASN A 5 9.02 -21.68 -25.23
C ASN A 5 7.92 -20.96 -24.44
N LYS A 6 6.72 -20.78 -25.04
CA LYS A 6 5.54 -20.25 -24.32
C LYS A 6 5.08 -21.20 -23.21
N LEU A 7 5.11 -22.52 -23.45
CA LEU A 7 4.76 -23.54 -22.45
C LEU A 7 5.80 -23.63 -21.34
N LYS A 8 7.10 -23.61 -21.66
CA LYS A 8 8.17 -23.59 -20.64
C LYS A 8 8.08 -22.35 -19.75
N GLY A 9 7.88 -21.16 -20.32
CA GLY A 9 7.69 -19.93 -19.55
C GLY A 9 6.46 -19.98 -18.63
N LYS A 10 5.34 -20.56 -19.10
CA LYS A 10 4.16 -20.78 -18.26
C LYS A 10 4.42 -21.75 -17.09
N VAL A 11 5.19 -22.81 -17.33
CA VAL A 11 5.51 -23.81 -16.29
C VAL A 11 6.53 -23.26 -15.29
N GLU A 12 7.49 -22.45 -15.73
CA GLU A 12 8.43 -21.77 -14.83
C GLU A 12 7.74 -20.72 -13.97
N ASN A 13 6.79 -19.95 -14.53
CA ASN A 13 5.98 -19.01 -13.74
C ASN A 13 5.10 -19.69 -12.69
N LEU A 14 4.84 -21.00 -12.79
CA LEU A 14 4.09 -21.74 -11.78
C LEU A 14 4.97 -22.28 -10.64
N LYS A 15 6.30 -22.17 -10.73
CA LYS A 15 7.19 -22.56 -9.65
C LYS A 15 7.15 -21.49 -8.55
N PRO A 16 6.90 -21.87 -7.29
CA PRO A 16 6.90 -20.92 -6.19
C PRO A 16 8.30 -20.32 -6.02
N ARG A 17 8.38 -19.00 -6.05
CA ARG A 17 9.56 -18.24 -5.63
C ARG A 17 9.39 -17.90 -4.17
N VAL A 18 10.45 -18.07 -3.38
CA VAL A 18 10.42 -17.74 -1.95
C VAL A 18 11.46 -16.66 -1.68
N SER A 19 11.00 -15.57 -1.08
CA SER A 19 11.84 -14.42 -0.73
C SER A 19 11.70 -14.09 0.75
N GLU A 20 12.77 -13.62 1.37
CA GLU A 20 12.69 -13.07 2.72
C GLU A 20 12.27 -11.60 2.65
N CYS A 21 11.31 -11.23 3.48
CA CYS A 21 10.70 -9.91 3.51
C CYS A 21 10.85 -9.32 4.91
N ALA A 22 11.17 -8.03 4.98
CA ALA A 22 11.07 -7.24 6.19
C ALA A 22 9.73 -6.50 6.18
N ILE A 23 9.03 -6.58 7.29
CA ILE A 23 7.84 -5.80 7.60
C ILE A 23 8.29 -4.62 8.44
N VAL A 24 8.03 -3.42 7.93
CA VAL A 24 8.45 -2.17 8.53
C VAL A 24 7.24 -1.40 9.01
N VAL A 25 7.40 -0.59 10.05
CA VAL A 25 6.33 0.26 10.58
C VAL A 25 6.88 1.63 10.97
N ARG A 26 5.99 2.62 11.00
CA ARG A 26 6.17 3.86 11.76
C ARG A 26 4.84 4.44 12.21
N PRO A 27 4.82 5.34 13.20
CA PRO A 27 3.66 6.17 13.46
C PRO A 27 3.46 7.16 12.31
N LEU A 28 2.20 7.49 12.08
CA LEU A 28 1.81 8.62 11.26
C LEU A 28 2.10 9.94 12.00
N PRO A 29 2.36 11.04 11.27
CA PRO A 29 2.25 11.17 9.82
C PRO A 29 3.43 10.55 9.06
N LEU A 30 3.21 10.09 7.81
CA LEU A 30 4.22 9.51 6.92
C LEU A 30 5.08 10.62 6.30
N ILE A 31 5.98 11.22 7.08
CA ILE A 31 6.76 12.40 6.66
C ILE A 31 8.26 12.09 6.67
N ALA A 32 8.94 12.45 5.59
CA ALA A 32 10.38 12.66 5.56
C ALA A 32 10.68 14.06 6.12
N ASP A 33 11.70 14.20 6.98
CA ASP A 33 12.00 15.48 7.66
C ASP A 33 12.25 16.66 6.70
N GLU A 34 12.50 16.37 5.41
CA GLU A 34 12.59 17.34 4.32
C GLU A 34 11.68 16.91 3.16
N ILE A 35 10.96 17.88 2.56
CA ILE A 35 10.18 17.67 1.34
C ILE A 35 11.15 17.59 0.17
N ILE A 36 11.54 16.37 -0.20
CA ILE A 36 12.27 16.12 -1.45
C ILE A 36 11.24 15.99 -2.57
N SER A 37 11.09 17.06 -3.36
CA SER A 37 10.17 17.13 -4.48
C SER A 37 10.76 16.53 -5.76
N ALA A 38 9.92 15.86 -6.55
CA ALA A 38 10.27 15.38 -7.88
C ALA A 38 10.41 16.51 -8.94
N GLY A 39 10.04 17.74 -8.58
CA GLY A 39 10.05 18.89 -9.47
C GLY A 39 8.79 19.02 -10.31
N ASP A 40 8.75 20.05 -11.15
CA ASP A 40 7.52 20.48 -11.84
C ASP A 40 7.12 19.57 -13.00
N ASP A 41 7.98 18.66 -13.46
CA ASP A 41 7.69 17.72 -14.55
C ASP A 41 6.73 16.59 -14.14
N PHE A 42 6.39 16.49 -12.85
CA PHE A 42 5.53 15.45 -12.32
C PHE A 42 4.32 16.04 -11.62
N TYR A 43 3.20 15.32 -11.70
CA TYR A 43 2.08 15.49 -10.79
C TYR A 43 1.70 14.15 -10.18
N PHE A 44 1.04 14.22 -9.04
CA PHE A 44 0.61 13.04 -8.30
C PHE A 44 -0.90 12.96 -8.32
N LYS A 45 -1.44 11.74 -8.33
CA LYS A 45 -2.87 11.52 -8.43
C LYS A 45 -3.31 10.44 -7.45
N ILE A 46 -4.27 10.75 -6.58
CA ILE A 46 -4.91 9.77 -5.71
C ILE A 46 -6.10 9.17 -6.46
N VAL A 47 -6.11 7.85 -6.57
CA VAL A 47 -7.07 7.07 -7.34
C VAL A 47 -7.85 6.15 -6.42
N PHE A 48 -9.18 6.26 -6.48
CA PHE A 48 -10.14 5.41 -5.79
C PHE A 48 -10.95 4.52 -6.74
N ASP A 49 -10.77 4.68 -8.06
CA ASP A 49 -11.45 3.89 -9.09
C ASP A 49 -10.44 2.98 -9.84
N PRO A 50 -10.60 1.64 -9.82
CA PRO A 50 -9.72 0.73 -10.56
C PRO A 50 -9.76 0.92 -12.08
N THR A 51 -10.71 1.69 -12.61
CA THR A 51 -10.87 1.98 -14.04
C THR A 51 -10.17 3.27 -14.48
N ASP A 52 -9.51 3.98 -13.57
CA ASP A 52 -8.73 5.18 -13.88
C ASP A 52 -7.75 4.94 -15.03
N ARG A 53 -7.75 5.82 -16.03
CA ARG A 53 -6.96 5.65 -17.26
C ARG A 53 -5.47 5.50 -17.02
N HIS A 54 -4.93 6.19 -16.02
CA HIS A 54 -3.51 6.19 -15.69
C HIS A 54 -3.15 4.92 -14.93
N LEU A 55 -4.05 4.43 -14.06
CA LEU A 55 -3.89 3.14 -13.39
C LEU A 55 -3.99 1.96 -14.37
N VAL A 56 -4.96 2.00 -15.28
CA VAL A 56 -5.16 0.99 -16.35
C VAL A 56 -3.95 0.89 -17.27
N ALA A 57 -3.19 1.97 -17.45
CA ALA A 57 -1.96 1.95 -18.23
C ALA A 57 -0.79 1.22 -17.53
N LEU A 58 -0.80 1.13 -16.19
CA LEU A 58 0.26 0.49 -15.40
C LEU A 58 -0.04 -0.95 -15.02
N GLU A 59 -1.31 -1.27 -14.82
CA GLU A 59 -1.71 -2.55 -14.24
C GLU A 59 -2.40 -3.45 -15.26
N PRO A 60 -2.08 -4.76 -15.27
CA PRO A 60 -2.81 -5.69 -16.13
C PRO A 60 -4.29 -5.77 -15.73
N ALA A 61 -5.18 -5.79 -16.73
CA ALA A 61 -6.63 -5.77 -16.53
C ALA A 61 -7.13 -6.83 -15.52
N ARG A 62 -6.51 -8.01 -15.50
CA ARG A 62 -6.84 -9.08 -14.55
C ARG A 62 -6.58 -8.66 -13.10
N ARG A 63 -5.50 -7.93 -12.82
CA ARG A 63 -5.21 -7.44 -11.47
C ARG A 63 -6.24 -6.40 -11.05
N LEU A 64 -6.58 -5.46 -11.94
CA LEU A 64 -7.58 -4.44 -11.65
C LEU A 64 -8.96 -5.03 -11.36
N GLU A 65 -9.38 -6.05 -12.13
CA GLU A 65 -10.62 -6.78 -11.86
C GLU A 65 -10.60 -7.42 -10.47
N LEU A 66 -9.47 -8.01 -10.07
CA LEU A 66 -9.30 -8.59 -8.74
C LEU A 66 -9.28 -7.53 -7.64
N MET A 67 -8.77 -6.32 -7.92
CA MET A 67 -8.65 -5.23 -6.96
C MET A 67 -9.95 -4.45 -6.74
N LYS A 68 -11.01 -4.66 -7.54
CA LYS A 68 -12.34 -4.04 -7.32
C LYS A 68 -12.86 -4.23 -5.89
N GLY A 69 -12.69 -5.43 -5.34
CA GLY A 69 -13.10 -5.75 -3.97
C GLY A 69 -12.34 -4.89 -2.94
N PRO A 70 -11.00 -4.89 -2.94
CA PRO A 70 -10.20 -3.96 -2.14
C PRO A 70 -10.58 -2.48 -2.32
N PHE A 71 -10.77 -1.98 -3.55
CA PHE A 71 -11.20 -0.58 -3.77
C PHE A 71 -12.55 -0.28 -3.11
N ALA A 72 -13.52 -1.20 -3.20
CA ALA A 72 -14.80 -1.08 -2.51
C ALA A 72 -14.69 -1.10 -0.97
N ARG A 73 -13.52 -1.44 -0.43
CA ARG A 73 -13.21 -1.42 1.02
C ARG A 73 -12.25 -0.28 1.39
N GLY A 74 -12.09 0.72 0.53
CA GLY A 74 -11.26 1.89 0.81
C GLY A 74 -9.79 1.74 0.42
N ALA A 75 -9.41 0.69 -0.34
CA ALA A 75 -8.09 0.68 -0.96
C ALA A 75 -7.95 1.86 -1.94
N LEU A 76 -6.77 2.46 -1.97
CA LEU A 76 -6.47 3.55 -2.90
C LEU A 76 -5.06 3.39 -3.47
N VAL A 77 -4.79 4.12 -4.56
CA VAL A 77 -3.49 4.13 -5.22
C VAL A 77 -3.06 5.56 -5.42
N ILE A 78 -1.81 5.87 -5.08
CA ILE A 78 -1.18 7.09 -5.60
C ILE A 78 -0.43 6.76 -6.88
N LEU A 79 -0.60 7.59 -7.89
CA LEU A 79 0.12 7.54 -9.15
C LEU A 79 1.05 8.74 -9.26
N ALA A 80 2.24 8.51 -9.80
CA ALA A 80 3.10 9.58 -10.30
C ALA A 80 2.97 9.66 -11.82
N ILE A 81 2.66 10.85 -12.33
CA ILE A 81 2.39 11.07 -13.75
C ILE A 81 3.37 12.11 -14.29
N HIS A 82 4.06 11.75 -15.36
CA HIS A 82 4.98 12.64 -16.06
C HIS A 82 4.18 13.62 -16.92
N LYS A 83 4.14 14.90 -16.54
CA LYS A 83 3.32 15.95 -17.18
C LYS A 83 3.56 16.05 -18.69
N PRO A 84 4.81 16.08 -19.21
CA PRO A 84 5.04 16.26 -20.64
C PRO A 84 4.45 15.16 -21.54
N THR A 85 4.35 13.93 -21.03
CA THR A 85 3.86 12.78 -21.81
C THR A 85 2.52 12.25 -21.32
N ASP A 86 1.96 12.84 -20.25
CA ASP A 86 0.75 12.39 -19.56
C ASP A 86 0.73 10.87 -19.28
N THR A 87 1.91 10.34 -18.94
CA THR A 87 2.11 8.90 -18.73
C THR A 87 2.31 8.63 -17.25
N ALA A 88 1.59 7.64 -16.71
CA ALA A 88 1.84 7.15 -15.37
C ALA A 88 3.21 6.43 -15.33
N ILE A 89 4.09 6.87 -14.44
CA ILE A 89 5.48 6.40 -14.33
C ILE A 89 5.80 5.83 -12.95
N GLY A 90 4.84 5.87 -12.03
CA GLY A 90 4.98 5.29 -10.70
C GLY A 90 3.62 5.03 -10.07
N LYS A 91 3.61 4.11 -9.11
CA LYS A 91 2.45 3.77 -8.31
C LYS A 91 2.87 3.37 -6.90
N MET A 92 1.97 3.53 -5.95
CA MET A 92 2.04 2.90 -4.63
C MET A 92 0.62 2.63 -4.15
N TRP A 93 0.39 1.43 -3.64
CA TRP A 93 -0.92 1.01 -3.16
C TRP A 93 -1.03 1.18 -1.64
N LEU A 94 -2.25 1.48 -1.20
CA LEU A 94 -2.65 1.51 0.20
C LEU A 94 -3.89 0.65 0.42
N VAL A 95 -3.89 -0.12 1.51
CA VAL A 95 -5.10 -0.74 2.07
C VAL A 95 -5.22 -0.35 3.55
N SER A 96 -6.44 -0.05 3.99
CA SER A 96 -6.79 0.22 5.39
C SER A 96 -7.42 -1.00 6.09
N GLU A 97 -7.73 -2.05 5.35
CA GLU A 97 -8.32 -3.27 5.89
C GLU A 97 -7.45 -4.50 5.65
N SER A 98 -7.55 -5.44 6.58
CA SER A 98 -6.92 -6.76 6.44
C SER A 98 -7.43 -7.46 5.16
N PRO A 99 -6.54 -7.99 4.32
CA PRO A 99 -6.95 -8.77 3.15
C PRO A 99 -7.78 -10.00 3.55
N VAL A 100 -8.86 -10.25 2.81
CA VAL A 100 -9.79 -11.35 3.07
C VAL A 100 -9.34 -12.66 2.43
N ALA A 101 -9.96 -13.78 2.80
CA ALA A 101 -9.64 -15.09 2.22
C ALA A 101 -9.73 -15.05 0.68
N GLY A 102 -8.62 -15.40 0.01
CA GLY A 102 -8.51 -15.37 -1.44
C GLY A 102 -7.79 -14.13 -1.99
N ASP A 103 -7.56 -13.10 -1.18
CA ASP A 103 -6.82 -11.89 -1.57
C ASP A 103 -5.35 -12.17 -1.91
N GLY A 104 -4.79 -13.29 -1.43
CA GLY A 104 -3.49 -13.77 -1.87
C GLY A 104 -3.41 -13.99 -3.39
N LYS A 105 -4.51 -14.30 -4.09
CA LYS A 105 -4.55 -14.37 -5.56
C LYS A 105 -4.49 -13.00 -6.25
N ARG A 106 -4.54 -11.91 -5.49
CA ARG A 106 -4.63 -10.51 -5.92
C ARG A 106 -3.35 -9.72 -5.64
N GLY A 107 -2.28 -10.37 -5.18
CA GLY A 107 -1.03 -9.73 -4.79
C GLY A 107 -1.04 -9.18 -3.37
N LEU A 108 -2.06 -9.50 -2.57
CA LEU A 108 -2.17 -9.02 -1.19
C LEU A 108 -1.68 -10.07 -0.21
N LEU A 109 -0.65 -9.72 0.56
CA LEU A 109 -0.15 -10.55 1.64
C LEU A 109 -1.19 -10.61 2.78
N PRO A 110 -1.28 -11.72 3.53
CA PRO A 110 -2.30 -11.93 4.56
C PRO A 110 -1.95 -11.17 5.86
N ILE A 111 -1.83 -9.84 5.74
CA ILE A 111 -1.54 -8.94 6.85
C ILE A 111 -2.81 -8.74 7.70
N GLN A 112 -2.65 -8.75 9.02
CA GLN A 112 -3.69 -8.44 9.98
C GLN A 112 -3.49 -7.00 10.46
N LEU A 113 -4.38 -6.12 10.04
CA LEU A 113 -4.43 -4.71 10.41
C LEU A 113 -5.45 -4.47 11.52
N ALA A 114 -5.09 -3.65 12.49
CA ALA A 114 -6.01 -3.01 13.43
C ALA A 114 -6.75 -1.84 12.78
N LYS A 115 -7.70 -1.27 13.52
CA LYS A 115 -8.57 -0.17 13.05
C LYS A 115 -7.80 1.12 12.75
N ASP A 116 -6.66 1.33 13.40
CA ASP A 116 -5.78 2.50 13.28
C ASP A 116 -4.50 2.18 12.48
N GLU A 117 -4.51 1.11 11.67
CA GLU A 117 -3.36 0.65 10.90
C GLU A 117 -3.66 0.65 9.40
N ILE A 118 -2.70 1.13 8.62
CA ILE A 118 -2.73 1.06 7.16
C ILE A 118 -1.51 0.29 6.64
N PHE A 119 -1.63 -0.27 5.44
CA PHE A 119 -0.56 -1.02 4.80
C PHE A 119 -0.26 -0.48 3.39
N LEU A 120 1.00 -0.10 3.20
CA LEU A 120 1.55 0.32 1.92
C LEU A 120 2.25 -0.86 1.24
N PHE A 121 1.97 -1.04 -0.05
CA PHE A 121 2.60 -2.08 -0.84
C PHE A 121 2.78 -1.68 -2.31
N ASP A 122 3.59 -2.47 -3.02
CA ASP A 122 3.84 -2.33 -4.46
C ASP A 122 4.22 -0.89 -4.86
N LEU A 123 5.12 -0.29 -4.09
CA LEU A 123 5.82 0.93 -4.50
C LEU A 123 6.69 0.61 -5.71
N TRP A 124 6.36 1.22 -6.83
CA TRP A 124 7.08 1.03 -8.08
C TRP A 124 7.26 2.36 -8.79
N VAL A 125 8.46 2.57 -9.34
CA VAL A 125 8.78 3.70 -10.23
C VAL A 125 9.51 3.16 -11.45
N HIS A 126 9.09 3.61 -12.62
CA HIS A 126 9.71 3.32 -13.90
C HIS A 126 11.19 3.69 -13.87
N LYS A 127 12.05 2.79 -14.39
CA LYS A 127 13.51 2.87 -14.21
C LYS A 127 14.13 4.19 -14.66
N ASP A 128 13.60 4.79 -15.73
CA ASP A 128 14.14 6.03 -16.33
C ASP A 128 13.80 7.28 -15.50
N PHE A 129 12.85 7.17 -14.58
CA PHE A 129 12.43 8.25 -13.68
C PHE A 129 12.88 8.01 -12.23
N ARG A 130 13.63 6.94 -11.97
CA ARG A 130 14.26 6.73 -10.66
C ARG A 130 15.35 7.78 -10.44
N ARG A 131 15.62 8.09 -9.17
CA ARG A 131 16.55 9.15 -8.73
C ARG A 131 16.09 10.60 -8.99
N ASN A 132 14.88 10.80 -9.50
CA ASN A 132 14.23 12.12 -9.57
C ASN A 132 13.27 12.35 -8.39
N ALA A 133 13.56 11.79 -7.21
CA ALA A 133 12.72 11.86 -6.01
C ALA A 133 11.24 11.39 -6.11
N VAL A 134 10.77 10.91 -7.27
CA VAL A 134 9.38 10.48 -7.52
C VAL A 134 8.81 9.56 -6.43
N GLY A 135 9.57 8.54 -6.04
CA GLY A 135 9.11 7.58 -5.01
C GLY A 135 8.91 8.23 -3.65
N ILE A 136 9.80 9.17 -3.28
CA ILE A 136 9.77 9.91 -2.03
C ILE A 136 8.56 10.86 -2.02
N THR A 137 8.38 11.60 -3.10
CA THR A 137 7.23 12.51 -3.24
C THR A 137 5.91 11.75 -3.26
N MET A 138 5.82 10.58 -3.91
CA MET A 138 4.62 9.73 -3.82
C MET A 138 4.30 9.31 -2.38
N ALA A 139 5.30 8.90 -1.58
CA ALA A 139 5.05 8.58 -0.17
C ALA A 139 4.58 9.80 0.62
N TYR A 140 5.17 10.97 0.38
CA TYR A 140 4.77 12.20 1.03
C TYR A 140 3.31 12.56 0.74
N GLU A 141 2.93 12.57 -0.54
CA GLU A 141 1.55 12.85 -0.99
C GLU A 141 0.57 11.77 -0.52
N MET A 142 1.02 10.50 -0.46
CA MET A 142 0.23 9.42 0.14
C MET A 142 -0.01 9.67 1.63
N GLY A 143 0.99 10.14 2.36
CA GLY A 143 0.85 10.53 3.77
C GLY A 143 -0.20 11.62 3.97
N ALA A 144 -0.20 12.65 3.12
CA ALA A 144 -1.21 13.70 3.14
C ALA A 144 -2.62 13.16 2.83
N ALA A 145 -2.74 12.24 1.87
CA ALA A 145 -4.00 11.56 1.57
C ALA A 145 -4.48 10.72 2.77
N VAL A 146 -3.58 10.04 3.47
CA VAL A 146 -3.92 9.27 4.67
C VAL A 146 -4.49 10.18 5.75
N ASP A 147 -3.86 11.30 6.05
CA ASP A 147 -4.33 12.23 7.08
C ASP A 147 -5.71 12.82 6.72
N GLN A 148 -6.02 12.98 5.44
CA GLN A 148 -7.30 13.49 4.97
C GLN A 148 -8.41 12.43 4.97
N PHE A 149 -8.10 11.20 4.58
CA PHE A 149 -9.08 10.17 4.25
C PHE A 149 -9.21 9.05 5.30
N PHE A 150 -8.19 8.87 6.13
CA PHE A 150 -8.16 7.91 7.25
C PHE A 150 -7.70 8.61 8.53
N PRO A 151 -8.44 9.62 9.03
CA PRO A 151 -8.03 10.45 10.17
C PRO A 151 -7.84 9.65 11.48
N GLU A 152 -8.40 8.45 11.56
CA GLU A 152 -8.22 7.50 12.65
C GLU A 152 -6.92 6.70 12.59
N ALA A 153 -6.24 6.67 11.44
CA ALA A 153 -5.01 5.94 11.26
C ALA A 153 -3.89 6.53 12.13
N ARG A 154 -3.17 5.66 12.83
CA ARG A 154 -2.03 6.02 13.69
C ARG A 154 -0.73 5.39 13.24
N TRP A 155 -0.81 4.27 12.53
CA TRP A 155 0.35 3.48 12.15
C TRP A 155 0.31 3.11 10.67
N VAL A 156 1.48 3.15 10.05
CA VAL A 156 1.66 2.73 8.67
C VAL A 156 2.67 1.62 8.60
N TYR A 157 2.24 0.50 8.02
CA TYR A 157 3.07 -0.64 7.69
C TYR A 157 3.51 -0.58 6.23
N GLY A 158 4.67 -1.15 5.97
CA GLY A 158 5.14 -1.47 4.64
C GLY A 158 5.88 -2.78 4.64
N TYR A 159 6.23 -3.27 3.46
CA TYR A 159 7.15 -4.39 3.36
C TYR A 159 8.08 -4.25 2.16
N ALA A 160 9.28 -4.80 2.29
CA ALA A 160 10.22 -4.94 1.19
C ALA A 160 10.94 -6.28 1.29
N HIS A 161 11.38 -6.80 0.14
CA HIS A 161 12.31 -7.93 0.12
C HIS A 161 13.65 -7.50 0.69
N VAL A 162 14.26 -8.33 1.55
CA VAL A 162 15.48 -7.98 2.30
C VAL A 162 16.68 -7.77 1.36
N ASP A 163 16.68 -8.41 0.21
CA ASP A 163 17.69 -8.25 -0.85
C ASP A 163 17.49 -6.97 -1.70
N ASN A 164 16.35 -6.29 -1.56
CA ASN A 164 16.08 -5.02 -2.21
C ASN A 164 16.61 -3.85 -1.37
N GLU A 165 17.94 -3.68 -1.38
CA GLU A 165 18.64 -2.66 -0.61
C GLU A 165 18.07 -1.24 -0.85
N ALA A 166 17.68 -0.92 -2.09
CA ALA A 166 17.13 0.39 -2.43
C ALA A 166 15.81 0.66 -1.70
N SER A 167 14.91 -0.32 -1.62
CA SER A 167 13.63 -0.17 -0.93
C SER A 167 13.81 -0.18 0.58
N MET A 168 14.71 -1.03 1.09
CA MET A 168 15.06 -1.07 2.52
C MET A 168 15.68 0.24 3.00
N GLN A 169 16.60 0.83 2.22
CA GLN A 169 17.18 2.14 2.53
C GLN A 169 16.15 3.26 2.42
N LEU A 170 15.27 3.23 1.41
CA LEU A 170 14.18 4.20 1.29
C LEU A 170 13.26 4.16 2.52
N MET A 171 12.79 2.97 2.92
CA MET A 171 11.92 2.80 4.07
C MET A 171 12.60 3.22 5.38
N SER A 172 13.86 2.84 5.59
CA SER A 172 14.56 3.12 6.85
C SER A 172 15.11 4.54 6.96
N LEU A 173 15.81 5.03 5.93
CA LEU A 173 16.53 6.30 6.00
C LEU A 173 15.65 7.49 5.61
N VAL A 174 14.76 7.32 4.65
CA VAL A 174 13.91 8.42 4.17
C VAL A 174 12.58 8.44 4.90
N TYR A 175 11.93 7.29 5.02
CA TYR A 175 10.65 7.20 5.71
C TYR A 175 10.80 6.92 7.21
N GLY A 176 11.99 6.74 7.76
CA GLY A 176 12.17 6.52 9.21
C GLY A 176 11.42 5.30 9.75
N MET A 177 11.08 4.33 8.88
CA MET A 177 10.39 3.11 9.28
C MET A 177 11.40 2.12 9.87
N TRP A 178 10.98 1.35 10.86
CA TRP A 178 11.82 0.30 11.44
C TRP A 178 11.20 -1.07 11.23
N THR A 179 12.06 -2.07 11.08
CA THR A 179 11.63 -3.47 10.95
C THR A 179 11.04 -3.96 12.26
N VAL A 180 9.83 -4.52 12.20
CA VAL A 180 9.12 -5.11 13.35
C VAL A 180 8.95 -6.61 13.24
N GLN A 181 9.01 -7.14 12.02
CA GLN A 181 8.87 -8.55 11.74
C GLN A 181 9.59 -8.89 10.43
N THR A 182 10.17 -10.08 10.33
CA THR A 182 10.59 -10.67 9.06
C THR A 182 9.72 -11.88 8.78
N MET A 183 9.50 -12.20 7.51
CA MET A 183 8.78 -13.40 7.10
C MET A 183 9.27 -13.87 5.74
N LYS A 184 8.95 -15.11 5.36
CA LYS A 184 9.18 -15.59 4.00
C LYS A 184 7.89 -15.49 3.22
N GLU A 185 7.90 -14.73 2.15
CA GLU A 185 6.84 -14.69 1.14
C GLU A 185 7.05 -15.82 0.14
N TYR A 186 5.96 -16.44 -0.32
CA TYR A 186 5.96 -17.21 -1.55
C TYR A 186 5.16 -16.47 -2.62
N GLU A 187 5.66 -16.49 -3.85
CA GLU A 187 5.01 -15.94 -5.05
C GLU A 187 4.85 -17.06 -6.10
N ILE A 188 3.64 -17.20 -6.64
CA ILE A 188 3.31 -18.12 -7.73
C ILE A 188 2.65 -17.32 -8.86
N GLY A 189 3.23 -17.37 -10.05
CA GLY A 189 2.79 -16.56 -11.18
C GLY A 189 2.88 -15.07 -10.88
N ASP A 190 2.00 -14.29 -11.50
CA ASP A 190 2.15 -12.82 -11.49
C ASP A 190 1.60 -12.14 -10.23
N TYR A 191 0.68 -12.79 -9.48
CA TYR A 191 -0.05 -12.15 -8.37
C TYR A 191 -0.36 -13.06 -7.19
N HIS A 192 -0.06 -14.37 -7.26
CA HIS A 192 -0.42 -15.23 -6.14
C HIS A 192 0.66 -15.19 -5.09
N VAL A 193 0.44 -14.38 -4.06
CA VAL A 193 1.37 -14.20 -2.95
C VAL A 193 0.80 -14.76 -1.65
N GLY A 194 1.69 -15.16 -0.76
CA GLY A 194 1.30 -15.52 0.59
C GLY A 194 2.52 -15.70 1.49
N MET A 195 2.26 -15.99 2.76
CA MET A 195 3.32 -16.21 3.74
C MET A 195 3.62 -17.71 3.87
N VAL A 196 4.90 -18.07 3.82
CA VAL A 196 5.35 -19.42 4.16
C VAL A 196 4.98 -19.71 5.63
N PRO A 197 4.22 -20.78 5.93
CA PRO A 197 3.74 -21.05 7.27
C PRO A 197 4.85 -21.07 8.31
N ASN A 198 4.62 -20.40 9.45
CA ASN A 198 5.58 -20.30 10.55
C ASN A 198 6.95 -19.72 10.15
N SER A 199 7.03 -18.89 9.10
CA SER A 199 8.27 -18.18 8.74
C SER A 199 8.44 -16.84 9.46
N ASP A 200 7.39 -16.32 10.08
CA ASP A 200 7.36 -15.03 10.76
C ASP A 200 8.30 -14.95 11.97
N SER A 201 9.08 -13.87 12.12
CA SER A 201 9.99 -13.66 13.24
C SER A 201 10.09 -12.17 13.60
N PRO A 202 9.79 -11.77 14.85
CA PRO A 202 9.28 -12.61 15.93
C PRO A 202 7.89 -13.18 15.61
N LYS A 203 7.43 -14.18 16.39
CA LYS A 203 6.09 -14.81 16.31
C LYS A 203 4.96 -13.90 16.81
N PHE A 204 5.11 -12.63 16.48
CA PHE A 204 4.40 -11.50 17.04
C PHE A 204 4.53 -10.36 16.03
N GLY A 205 3.41 -9.76 15.64
CA GLY A 205 3.36 -8.77 14.56
C GLY A 205 2.18 -9.03 13.62
N PRO A 206 2.02 -8.20 12.58
CA PRO A 206 0.81 -8.17 11.75
C PRO A 206 0.68 -9.41 10.85
N PHE A 207 1.74 -10.23 10.69
CA PHE A 207 1.66 -11.52 9.98
C PHE A 207 1.59 -12.72 10.94
N SER A 208 1.60 -12.50 12.25
CA SER A 208 1.57 -13.60 13.22
C SER A 208 0.15 -14.12 13.46
N LYS A 209 0.00 -15.41 13.74
CA LYS A 209 -1.29 -16.00 14.17
C LYS A 209 -1.78 -15.52 15.53
N ARG A 210 -0.86 -15.04 16.37
CA ARG A 210 -1.16 -14.57 17.72
C ARG A 210 -1.75 -13.15 17.72
N GLY A 211 -1.58 -12.42 16.61
CA GLY A 211 -1.95 -11.02 16.46
C GLY A 211 -1.11 -10.10 17.35
N ARG A 212 -0.87 -8.88 16.89
CA ARG A 212 -1.09 -7.73 17.76
C ARG A 212 -1.45 -6.50 16.96
N HIS A 213 -2.39 -5.81 17.56
CA HIS A 213 -3.05 -4.60 17.10
C HIS A 213 -2.45 -3.46 17.91
N SER A 214 -2.09 -2.36 17.26
CA SER A 214 -2.16 -1.07 17.92
C SER A 214 -3.50 -0.93 18.65
N GLY A 215 -3.42 -0.34 19.83
CA GLY A 215 -4.51 -0.20 20.78
C GLY A 215 -4.01 0.68 21.91
N ASP A 216 -4.91 1.47 22.49
CA ASP A 216 -4.56 2.48 23.49
C ASP A 216 -3.66 1.87 24.60
N GLY A 217 -2.40 2.30 24.61
CA GLY A 217 -1.39 1.91 25.60
C GLY A 217 -0.39 0.82 25.20
N PHE A 218 -0.51 0.17 24.02
CA PHE A 218 0.52 -0.78 23.57
C PHE A 218 1.66 -0.09 22.80
N GLN A 219 2.87 -0.16 23.35
CA GLN A 219 4.09 0.22 22.63
C GLN A 219 4.32 -0.76 21.47
N MET A 220 4.43 -0.25 20.23
CA MET A 220 4.77 -1.09 19.08
C MET A 220 6.07 -1.86 19.34
N PRO A 221 6.10 -3.19 19.11
CA PRO A 221 7.32 -3.98 19.24
C PRO A 221 8.42 -3.44 18.33
N GLY A 222 9.67 -3.52 18.81
CA GLY A 222 10.84 -3.09 18.05
C GLY A 222 10.99 -1.56 17.93
N ARG A 223 10.10 -0.76 18.53
CA ARG A 223 10.25 0.70 18.57
C ARG A 223 11.64 1.07 19.12
N PRO A 224 12.49 1.77 18.34
CA PRO A 224 13.79 2.21 18.82
C PRO A 224 13.62 3.11 20.05
N ARG A 225 14.39 2.84 21.11
CA ARG A 225 14.33 3.59 22.39
C ARG A 225 15.35 4.73 22.48
N SER A 226 16.31 4.77 21.56
CA SER A 226 17.39 5.76 21.48
C SER A 226 18.02 5.78 20.08
N GLY A 227 18.64 6.90 19.67
CA GLY A 227 19.30 7.06 18.37
C GLY A 227 18.44 7.76 17.32
N ASP A 228 18.98 7.93 16.10
CA ASP A 228 18.31 8.68 15.01
C ASP A 228 16.95 8.09 14.60
N THR A 229 16.74 6.79 14.83
CA THR A 229 15.49 6.06 14.55
C THR A 229 14.48 6.08 15.70
N ALA A 230 14.84 6.65 16.86
CA ALA A 230 14.00 6.72 18.07
C ALA A 230 13.23 8.05 18.21
N ARG A 231 12.99 8.74 17.10
CA ARG A 231 12.31 10.04 17.09
C ARG A 231 10.82 9.86 17.44
N ASP A 232 10.37 10.67 18.40
CA ASP A 232 8.97 10.72 18.83
C ASP A 232 8.16 11.55 17.82
N TYR A 233 7.60 10.90 16.80
CA TYR A 233 6.87 11.59 15.73
C TYR A 233 5.39 11.88 16.05
N HIS A 234 4.94 11.67 17.29
CA HIS A 234 3.63 12.15 17.76
C HIS A 234 3.67 13.66 17.98
N HIS A 235 3.74 14.44 16.90
CA HIS A 235 3.59 15.88 17.01
C HIS A 235 2.10 16.22 17.16
N ARG A 236 1.75 16.88 18.26
CA ARG A 236 0.38 17.32 18.60
C ARG A 236 -0.27 18.20 17.53
N GLU A 237 0.56 18.76 16.64
CA GLU A 237 0.17 19.70 15.58
C GLU A 237 0.21 19.10 14.17
N GLY A 238 0.54 17.81 13.98
CA GLY A 238 0.52 17.13 12.68
C GLY A 238 1.40 17.82 11.62
N PHE A 239 2.62 17.33 11.37
CA PHE A 239 3.50 17.96 10.38
C PHE A 239 2.97 17.92 8.93
N ALA A 240 1.85 17.25 8.65
CA ALA A 240 1.13 17.39 7.39
C ALA A 240 0.40 18.74 7.35
N ARG A 241 1.15 19.84 7.20
CA ARG A 241 0.60 21.18 6.98
C ARG A 241 0.04 21.37 5.55
N ARG A 242 -0.28 20.28 4.84
CA ARG A 242 -0.93 20.32 3.53
C ARG A 242 -2.17 19.42 3.59
N THR A 243 -3.33 20.02 3.35
CA THR A 243 -4.45 19.32 2.70
C THR A 243 -3.95 18.76 1.37
N VAL A 244 -4.61 17.78 0.75
CA VAL A 244 -4.25 17.26 -0.59
C VAL A 244 -4.36 18.41 -1.62
N ASN A 245 -3.37 19.30 -1.64
CA ASN A 245 -3.39 20.57 -2.36
C ASN A 245 -2.67 20.46 -3.71
N ASP A 246 -1.78 19.48 -3.85
CA ASP A 246 -0.92 19.31 -5.04
C ASP A 246 -1.20 18.00 -5.80
N ALA A 247 -1.90 17.04 -5.20
CA ALA A 247 -2.31 15.82 -5.88
C ALA A 247 -3.74 15.95 -6.45
N VAL A 248 -3.91 15.49 -7.69
CA VAL A 248 -5.22 15.42 -8.34
C VAL A 248 -6.00 14.23 -7.74
N ILE A 249 -7.25 14.43 -7.36
CA ILE A 249 -8.14 13.33 -6.94
C ILE A 249 -8.90 12.85 -8.20
N SER A 250 -8.91 11.54 -8.46
CA SER A 250 -9.45 11.02 -9.74
C SER A 250 -10.94 11.28 -9.93
N ASP A 251 -11.70 11.32 -8.84
CA ASP A 251 -13.12 11.62 -8.77
C ASP A 251 -13.44 12.14 -7.36
N ASP A 252 -14.28 13.18 -7.21
CA ASP A 252 -14.78 13.67 -5.90
C ASP A 252 -15.65 12.63 -5.16
N TRP A 253 -15.78 11.44 -5.74
CA TRP A 253 -16.52 10.33 -5.19
C TRP A 253 -15.56 9.39 -4.45
N MET A 254 -15.45 9.63 -3.14
CA MET A 254 -14.96 8.65 -2.19
C MET A 254 -16.12 7.71 -1.83
N TRP A 255 -15.89 6.41 -1.92
CA TRP A 255 -16.75 5.46 -1.21
C TRP A 255 -16.65 5.78 0.30
N PRO A 256 -17.73 6.22 0.98
CA PRO A 256 -17.64 6.73 2.35
C PRO A 256 -17.27 5.64 3.39
N GLY A 257 -16.95 4.43 2.95
CA GLY A 257 -16.93 3.25 3.79
C GLY A 257 -18.32 2.97 4.37
N PRO A 258 -18.55 1.80 4.97
CA PRO A 258 -19.65 1.69 5.92
C PRO A 258 -19.38 2.71 7.03
N GLU A 259 -20.34 3.59 7.31
CA GLU A 259 -20.19 4.65 8.33
C GLU A 259 -19.79 4.14 9.71
N TRP A 260 -19.84 2.83 9.96
CA TRP A 260 -19.49 2.25 11.25
C TRP A 260 -18.80 0.91 11.06
N PHE A 261 -17.67 0.77 11.74
CA PHE A 261 -17.07 -0.49 12.14
C PHE A 261 -18.13 -1.53 12.53
N ASP A 262 -18.50 -2.42 11.62
CA ASP A 262 -18.93 -3.79 11.89
C ASP A 262 -19.33 -4.44 10.55
N THR A 263 -18.53 -5.42 10.11
CA THR A 263 -18.79 -6.62 9.26
C THR A 263 -19.91 -6.69 8.19
N GLU A 264 -20.69 -5.65 7.92
CA GLU A 264 -21.79 -5.66 6.97
C GLU A 264 -21.45 -4.79 5.76
N HIS A 265 -20.88 -5.42 4.74
CA HIS A 265 -20.80 -4.81 3.42
C HIS A 265 -22.21 -4.42 2.95
N PRO A 266 -22.43 -3.17 2.51
CA PRO A 266 -23.72 -2.80 1.93
C PRO A 266 -23.99 -3.68 0.72
N LYS A 267 -25.22 -4.17 0.65
CA LYS A 267 -25.64 -5.11 -0.38
C LYS A 267 -26.27 -4.34 -1.53
N GLY A 268 -25.92 -4.70 -2.76
CA GLY A 268 -26.62 -4.25 -3.95
C GLY A 268 -28.08 -4.70 -3.94
N SER A 269 -28.87 -4.25 -4.93
CA SER A 269 -30.27 -4.66 -5.09
C SER A 269 -30.46 -6.17 -5.27
N ASP A 270 -29.38 -6.90 -5.56
CA ASP A 270 -29.31 -8.36 -5.70
C ASP A 270 -28.89 -9.10 -4.40
N GLY A 271 -28.66 -8.36 -3.30
CA GLY A 271 -28.29 -8.94 -2.00
C GLY A 271 -26.81 -9.32 -1.87
N LYS A 272 -25.96 -9.07 -2.87
CA LYS A 272 -24.50 -9.30 -2.81
C LYS A 272 -23.77 -8.04 -2.34
N PRO A 273 -22.52 -8.14 -1.82
CA PRO A 273 -21.70 -6.97 -1.53
C PRO A 273 -21.65 -6.05 -2.74
N ALA A 274 -22.02 -4.79 -2.55
CA ALA A 274 -22.08 -3.82 -3.63
C ALA A 274 -20.68 -3.60 -4.22
N THR A 275 -20.59 -3.57 -5.54
CA THR A 275 -19.36 -3.24 -6.28
C THR A 275 -19.37 -1.76 -6.68
N PRO A 276 -18.21 -1.14 -6.98
CA PRO A 276 -18.12 0.29 -7.34
C PRO A 276 -19.06 0.71 -8.48
N GLU A 277 -19.40 -0.21 -9.38
CA GLU A 277 -20.32 0.02 -10.51
C GLU A 277 -21.80 0.00 -10.12
N THR A 278 -22.14 -0.58 -8.96
CA THR A 278 -23.52 -0.75 -8.48
C THR A 278 -23.93 0.28 -7.42
N LEU A 279 -23.00 1.16 -7.06
CA LEU A 279 -23.19 2.11 -5.98
C LEU A 279 -23.63 3.46 -6.53
N PRO A 280 -24.64 4.11 -5.90
CA PRO A 280 -25.12 5.41 -6.34
C PRO A 280 -24.01 6.44 -6.19
N ARG A 281 -23.54 6.97 -7.33
CA ARG A 281 -22.65 8.12 -7.40
C ARG A 281 -23.48 9.38 -7.17
N SER A 282 -23.12 10.20 -6.18
CA SER A 282 -23.67 11.55 -6.08
C SER A 282 -23.14 12.36 -7.27
N MET A 283 -24.05 12.90 -8.08
CA MET A 283 -23.73 13.98 -9.02
C MET A 283 -23.45 15.28 -8.27
#